data_AF-A0A3G2BZ91-F1
#
_entry.id   AF-A0A3G2BZ91-F1
#
_cell.length_a   1.000
_cell.length_b   1.000
_cell.length_c   1.000
_cell.angle_alpha   90.00
_cell.angle_beta   90.00
_cell.angle_gamma   90.00
#
_symmetry.space_group_name_H-M   'P 1'
#
loop_
_entity.id
_entity.type
_entity.pdbx_description
1 polymer ?
#
loop_
_entity_poly.entity_id
_entity_poly.type
_entity_poly.pdbx_seq_one_letter_code
_entity_poly.pdbx_strand_id
1 'polypeptide(L)'
;MTLSRRTLLKSVGLAGAGLAVPSLGQMALAAPMAPAPVLHQFRLGDAVITALLDGHLSLPSGMFTGADPETVAQTLAGTFYREDAQGLEIPVNGYLVERAGQYTLIDTGTAALMGPELGGLMGALAATGVTPDQISTILLTHMHPDHAGGLLNADGSAAFPNAELVVADAEWGFWHDDAIMASVDEGSRGFFQMARNAVAPYADRMKPFSGEAEVAAGFSAMPLPGHTPGHSGFMLDAGSEQLLFWGDVVHSTALQFRNPDWTIPFDADQSLAAQTRKAMFDRAVADQLLVTGMHLDFPGLGRVERDGGAYAFDQAPWQFGL
;
A
#
# COMPACT_ATOMS: atom_id res chain seq x y z
N MET A 1 -55.96 -37.32 61.71
CA MET A 1 -56.98 -37.42 60.65
C MET A 1 -57.25 -36.01 60.14
N THR A 2 -56.64 -35.61 59.03
CA THR A 2 -57.16 -35.74 57.65
C THR A 2 -58.44 -34.92 57.39
N LEU A 3 -58.21 -33.76 56.75
CA LEU A 3 -58.95 -33.10 55.65
C LEU A 3 -60.47 -32.96 55.69
N SER A 4 -60.97 -31.74 55.41
CA SER A 4 -61.79 -31.47 54.21
C SER A 4 -61.94 -29.94 54.00
N ARG A 5 -61.68 -29.40 52.80
CA ARG A 5 -62.58 -29.19 51.65
C ARG A 5 -63.88 -28.41 51.93
N ARG A 6 -63.81 -27.21 52.57
CA ARG A 6 -64.75 -26.07 52.32
C ARG A 6 -64.48 -24.84 53.20
N THR A 7 -63.33 -24.20 53.00
CA THR A 7 -63.08 -22.81 53.39
C THR A 7 -61.87 -22.39 52.56
N LEU A 8 -61.88 -21.43 51.65
CA LEU A 8 -62.70 -20.23 51.53
C LEU A 8 -62.62 -19.81 50.05
N LEU A 9 -63.77 -19.65 49.40
CA LEU A 9 -63.88 -18.79 48.22
C LEU A 9 -63.58 -17.36 48.67
N LYS A 10 -62.72 -16.64 47.95
CA LYS A 10 -62.98 -15.29 47.41
C LYS A 10 -61.67 -14.63 46.94
N SER A 11 -61.77 -14.03 45.75
CA SER A 11 -60.99 -12.88 45.23
C SER A 11 -59.48 -13.11 45.05
N VAL A 12 -58.86 -12.97 43.88
CA VAL A 12 -58.99 -11.92 42.87
C VAL A 12 -58.58 -12.51 41.51
N GLY A 13 -59.41 -12.30 40.49
CA GLY A 13 -58.99 -12.50 39.10
C GLY A 13 -57.96 -11.44 38.75
N LEU A 14 -56.69 -11.83 38.67
CA LEU A 14 -55.63 -11.04 38.06
C LEU A 14 -55.48 -11.50 36.62
N ALA A 15 -55.62 -10.54 35.72
CA ALA A 15 -55.32 -10.65 34.31
C ALA A 15 -53.95 -11.34 34.11
N GLY A 16 -53.92 -12.35 33.25
CA GLY A 16 -52.67 -12.91 32.75
C GLY A 16 -51.95 -11.84 31.93
N ALA A 17 -51.05 -11.11 32.57
CA ALA A 17 -49.99 -10.41 31.87
C ALA A 17 -49.08 -11.49 31.27
N GLY A 18 -49.27 -11.77 29.97
CA GLY A 18 -48.29 -12.51 29.20
C GLY A 18 -46.96 -11.77 29.31
N LEU A 19 -46.01 -12.36 30.02
CA LEU A 19 -44.63 -11.92 29.99
C LEU A 19 -44.12 -12.21 28.58
N ALA A 20 -44.21 -11.21 27.71
CA ALA A 20 -43.45 -11.17 26.48
C ALA A 20 -41.98 -11.12 26.90
N VAL A 21 -41.31 -12.28 26.86
CA VAL A 21 -39.86 -12.34 26.88
C VAL A 21 -39.41 -11.57 25.65
N PRO A 22 -38.68 -10.44 25.78
CA PRO A 22 -38.12 -9.81 24.62
C PRO A 22 -37.17 -10.83 24.00
N SER A 23 -37.47 -11.26 22.78
CA SER A 23 -36.51 -11.95 21.95
C SER A 23 -35.28 -11.06 21.93
N LEU A 24 -34.21 -11.49 22.61
CA LEU A 24 -32.88 -10.97 22.38
C LEU A 24 -32.66 -11.15 20.89
N GLY A 25 -32.81 -10.06 20.14
CA GLY A 25 -32.53 -10.03 18.73
C GLY A 25 -31.17 -10.67 18.54
N GLN A 26 -31.08 -11.62 17.62
CA GLN A 26 -29.79 -12.05 17.09
C GLN A 26 -29.06 -10.76 16.74
N MET A 27 -28.06 -10.38 17.54
CA MET A 27 -27.10 -9.39 17.10
C MET A 27 -26.52 -10.00 15.84
N ALA A 28 -26.95 -9.46 14.70
CA ALA A 28 -26.28 -9.74 13.45
C ALA A 28 -24.80 -9.50 13.72
N LEU A 29 -23.99 -10.54 13.59
CA LEU A 29 -22.55 -10.39 13.52
C LEU A 29 -22.35 -9.35 12.42
N ALA A 30 -21.86 -8.16 12.82
CA ALA A 30 -21.54 -7.12 11.86
C ALA A 30 -20.65 -7.77 10.80
N ALA A 31 -20.99 -7.59 9.52
CA ALA A 31 -20.06 -7.90 8.46
C ALA A 31 -18.72 -7.21 8.82
N PRO A 32 -17.56 -7.85 8.57
CA PRO A 32 -16.28 -7.22 8.85
C PRO A 32 -16.30 -5.83 8.23
N MET A 33 -16.21 -4.80 9.09
CA MET A 33 -16.15 -3.42 8.63
C MET A 33 -14.85 -3.29 7.85
N ALA A 34 -14.92 -2.74 6.64
CA ALA A 34 -13.72 -2.27 5.96
C ALA A 34 -12.93 -1.35 6.94
N PRO A 35 -11.59 -1.40 6.93
CA PRO A 35 -10.78 -0.55 7.78
C PRO A 35 -11.23 0.91 7.67
N ALA A 36 -11.14 1.65 8.78
CA ALA A 36 -11.43 3.09 8.73
C ALA A 36 -10.47 3.76 7.72
N PRO A 37 -10.95 4.70 6.88
CA PRO A 37 -10.07 5.43 5.97
C PRO A 37 -8.92 6.11 6.72
N VAL A 38 -7.69 5.80 6.36
CA VAL A 38 -6.48 6.45 6.90
C VAL A 38 -5.77 7.19 5.77
N LEU A 39 -5.64 8.49 5.93
CA LEU A 39 -4.96 9.37 4.98
C LEU A 39 -4.20 10.46 5.73
N HIS A 40 -3.17 10.98 5.07
CA HIS A 40 -2.38 12.10 5.57
C HIS A 40 -2.06 13.05 4.42
N GLN A 41 -2.34 14.33 4.62
CA GLN A 41 -2.17 15.35 3.59
C GLN A 41 -1.11 16.36 3.98
N PHE A 42 -0.23 16.67 3.02
CA PHE A 42 0.82 17.68 3.14
C PHE A 42 0.98 18.45 1.83
N ARG A 43 1.76 19.53 1.86
CA ARG A 43 2.06 20.37 0.69
C ARG A 43 3.52 20.29 0.31
N LEU A 44 3.77 20.34 -0.99
CA LEU A 44 5.09 20.52 -1.60
C LEU A 44 4.94 21.59 -2.68
N GLY A 45 5.42 22.81 -2.41
CA GLY A 45 5.19 23.94 -3.30
C GLY A 45 3.70 24.17 -3.59
N ASP A 46 3.31 24.14 -4.87
CA ASP A 46 1.93 24.30 -5.31
C ASP A 46 1.12 23.00 -5.36
N ALA A 47 1.74 21.85 -5.08
CA ALA A 47 1.08 20.55 -5.04
C ALA A 47 0.56 20.21 -3.64
N VAL A 48 -0.60 19.57 -3.58
CA VAL A 48 -1.15 18.91 -2.39
C VAL A 48 -0.97 17.41 -2.57
N ILE A 49 -0.27 16.77 -1.64
CA ILE A 49 -0.02 15.33 -1.67
C ILE A 49 -0.80 14.70 -0.52
N THR A 50 -1.52 13.63 -0.82
CA THR A 50 -2.25 12.84 0.16
C THR A 50 -1.74 11.40 0.10
N ALA A 51 -1.07 10.96 1.17
CA ALA A 51 -0.77 9.54 1.39
C ALA A 51 -2.06 8.83 1.76
N LEU A 52 -2.33 7.70 1.12
CA LEU A 52 -3.52 6.87 1.25
C LEU A 52 -3.07 5.48 1.73
N LEU A 53 -3.46 5.09 2.94
CA LEU A 53 -3.10 3.78 3.46
C LEU A 53 -4.09 2.74 2.91
N ASP A 54 -3.56 1.74 2.20
CA ASP A 54 -4.33 0.56 1.81
C ASP A 54 -4.50 -0.42 2.96
N GLY A 55 -3.54 -0.44 3.88
CA GLY A 55 -3.53 -1.33 5.04
C GLY A 55 -2.11 -1.76 5.34
N HIS A 56 -1.94 -3.00 5.78
CA HIS A 56 -0.61 -3.57 6.04
C HIS A 56 -0.50 -5.04 5.65
N LEU A 57 0.72 -5.44 5.32
CA LEU A 57 1.17 -6.82 5.19
C LEU A 57 1.84 -7.23 6.50
N SER A 58 1.64 -8.48 6.93
CA SER A 58 2.46 -9.07 8.00
C SER A 58 3.57 -9.90 7.37
N LEU A 59 4.82 -9.45 7.51
CA LEU A 59 5.99 -10.10 6.91
C LEU A 59 6.99 -10.51 7.99
N PRO A 60 7.22 -11.82 8.20
CA PRO A 60 8.28 -12.29 9.10
C PRO A 60 9.64 -11.78 8.64
N SER A 61 10.46 -11.29 9.57
CA SER A 61 11.80 -10.79 9.29
C SER A 61 12.70 -11.83 8.62
N GLY A 62 12.50 -13.11 8.96
CA GLY A 62 13.19 -14.24 8.34
C GLY A 62 12.88 -14.46 6.85
N MET A 63 11.90 -13.75 6.27
CA MET A 63 11.67 -13.72 4.83
C MET A 63 12.73 -12.89 4.10
N PHE A 64 13.32 -11.89 4.76
CA PHE A 64 14.36 -11.07 4.16
C PHE A 64 15.62 -11.90 3.97
N THR A 65 16.10 -11.99 2.73
CA THR A 65 17.31 -12.72 2.40
C THR A 65 18.52 -11.98 2.97
N GLY A 66 19.31 -12.68 3.78
CA GLY A 66 20.42 -12.11 4.55
C GLY A 66 20.06 -11.73 5.99
N ALA A 67 18.78 -11.77 6.36
CA ALA A 67 18.32 -11.47 7.72
C ALA A 67 18.49 -12.67 8.66
N ASP A 68 19.69 -12.83 9.23
CA ASP A 68 19.87 -13.79 10.31
C ASP A 68 19.19 -13.28 11.61
N PRO A 69 18.65 -14.18 12.46
CA PRO A 69 17.86 -13.77 13.62
C PRO A 69 18.61 -12.90 14.64
N GLU A 70 19.93 -13.05 14.76
CA GLU A 70 20.73 -12.25 15.69
C GLU A 70 20.86 -10.81 15.19
N THR A 71 21.20 -10.63 13.91
CA THR A 71 21.29 -9.31 13.29
C THR A 71 19.92 -8.61 13.24
N VAL A 72 18.82 -9.34 13.01
CA VAL A 72 17.47 -8.77 13.12
C VAL A 72 17.23 -8.25 14.53
N ALA A 73 17.47 -9.08 15.56
CA ALA A 73 17.27 -8.68 16.94
C ALA A 73 18.11 -7.44 17.32
N GLN A 74 19.35 -7.36 16.84
CA GLN A 74 20.22 -6.19 17.02
C GLN A 74 19.68 -4.95 16.27
N THR A 75 19.20 -5.12 15.04
CA THR A 75 18.64 -4.04 14.21
C THR A 75 17.40 -3.41 14.85
N LEU A 76 16.55 -4.25 15.45
CA LEU A 76 15.31 -3.82 16.10
C LEU A 76 15.50 -3.36 17.56
N ALA A 77 16.64 -3.69 18.18
CA ALA A 77 16.91 -3.34 19.57
C ALA A 77 16.85 -1.83 19.80
N GLY A 78 16.09 -1.41 20.82
CA GLY A 78 15.93 0.02 21.17
C GLY A 78 14.99 0.80 20.25
N THR A 79 14.38 0.16 19.25
CA THR A 79 13.36 0.77 18.39
C THR A 79 11.93 0.52 18.93
N PHE A 80 10.94 1.12 18.29
CA PHE A 80 9.52 0.84 18.55
C PHE A 80 8.95 -0.31 17.71
N TYR A 81 9.69 -0.83 16.73
CA TYR A 81 9.23 -1.95 15.91
C TYR A 81 9.06 -3.22 16.74
N ARG A 82 7.97 -3.94 16.48
CA ARG A 82 7.65 -5.20 17.13
C ARG A 82 7.31 -6.21 16.05
N GLU A 83 8.00 -7.34 16.08
CA GLU A 83 7.64 -8.50 15.29
C GLU A 83 6.81 -9.43 16.18
N ASP A 84 5.59 -9.75 15.75
CA ASP A 84 4.72 -10.70 16.43
C ASP A 84 4.80 -12.10 15.79
N ALA A 85 3.78 -12.94 15.99
CA ALA A 85 3.78 -14.29 15.41
C ALA A 85 3.51 -14.30 13.88
N GLN A 86 2.97 -13.20 13.34
CA GLN A 86 2.63 -13.01 11.94
C GLN A 86 3.73 -12.24 11.20
N GLY A 87 4.48 -11.40 11.90
CA GLY A 87 5.67 -10.74 11.38
C GLY A 87 5.77 -9.28 11.81
N LEU A 88 6.52 -8.51 11.03
CA LEU A 88 6.47 -7.05 11.07
C LEU A 88 5.26 -6.57 10.27
N GLU A 89 4.53 -5.59 10.79
CA GLU A 89 3.49 -4.90 10.04
C GLU A 89 4.16 -3.91 9.07
N ILE A 90 3.93 -4.11 7.78
CA ILE A 90 4.50 -3.32 6.69
C ILE A 90 3.36 -2.61 5.98
N PRO A 91 3.32 -1.26 5.95
CA PRO A 91 2.22 -0.55 5.33
C PRO A 91 2.22 -0.73 3.80
N VAL A 92 1.06 -0.49 3.20
CA VAL A 92 0.89 -0.35 1.75
C VAL A 92 0.30 1.03 1.49
N ASN A 93 1.10 1.94 0.93
CA ASN A 93 0.76 3.36 0.71
C ASN A 93 0.59 3.70 -0.78
N GLY A 94 -0.58 4.17 -1.18
CA GLY A 94 -0.73 4.93 -2.44
C GLY A 94 -0.65 6.43 -2.21
N TYR A 95 -0.46 7.20 -3.28
CA TYR A 95 -0.34 8.66 -3.17
C TYR A 95 -1.18 9.40 -4.19
N LEU A 96 -2.08 10.26 -3.72
CA LEU A 96 -2.81 11.21 -4.55
C LEU A 96 -2.05 12.54 -4.58
N VAL A 97 -1.78 13.06 -5.79
CA VAL A 97 -1.22 14.38 -6.00
C VAL A 97 -2.23 15.26 -6.72
N GLU A 98 -2.65 16.33 -6.06
CA GLU A 98 -3.44 17.40 -6.64
C GLU A 98 -2.54 18.58 -7.00
N ARG A 99 -2.56 18.98 -8.27
CA ARG A 99 -1.86 20.18 -8.75
C ARG A 99 -2.65 20.84 -9.86
N ALA A 100 -2.88 22.15 -9.74
CA ALA A 100 -3.65 22.94 -10.71
C ALA A 100 -5.03 22.32 -11.06
N GLY A 101 -5.69 21.68 -10.10
CA GLY A 101 -7.00 21.03 -10.28
C GLY A 101 -6.95 19.71 -11.06
N GLN A 102 -5.77 19.13 -11.27
CA GLN A 102 -5.57 17.80 -11.83
C GLN A 102 -5.17 16.82 -10.73
N TYR A 103 -5.63 15.57 -10.86
CA TYR A 103 -5.38 14.51 -9.88
C TYR A 103 -4.57 13.38 -10.51
N THR A 104 -3.35 13.19 -10.01
CA THR A 104 -2.48 12.07 -10.37
C THR A 104 -2.41 11.10 -9.20
N LEU A 105 -2.61 9.82 -9.45
CA LEU A 105 -2.46 8.77 -8.44
C LEU A 105 -1.16 8.01 -8.71
N ILE A 106 -0.33 7.80 -7.68
CA ILE A 106 0.86 6.95 -7.73
C ILE A 106 0.52 5.67 -6.97
N ASP A 107 0.46 4.57 -7.72
CA ASP A 107 -0.01 3.25 -7.30
C ASP A 107 -1.43 3.23 -6.69
N THR A 108 -2.06 2.06 -6.68
CA THR A 108 -3.51 1.93 -6.45
C THR A 108 -3.89 0.96 -5.33
N GLY A 109 -2.93 0.37 -4.62
CA GLY A 109 -3.21 -0.56 -3.53
C GLY A 109 -3.67 -1.93 -4.05
N THR A 110 -4.19 -2.75 -3.14
CA THR A 110 -4.48 -4.17 -3.40
C THR A 110 -5.91 -4.45 -3.85
N ALA A 111 -6.83 -3.50 -3.66
CA ALA A 111 -8.27 -3.75 -3.63
C ALA A 111 -8.61 -4.94 -2.72
N ALA A 112 -9.15 -6.03 -3.26
CA ALA A 112 -9.49 -7.23 -2.48
C ALA A 112 -8.49 -8.39 -2.69
N LEU A 113 -7.38 -8.15 -3.38
CA LEU A 113 -6.48 -9.22 -3.84
C LEU A 113 -5.65 -9.86 -2.72
N MET A 114 -5.42 -9.14 -1.60
CA MET A 114 -4.43 -9.54 -0.60
C MET A 114 -4.98 -9.69 0.82
N GLY A 115 -6.27 -10.02 0.95
CA GLY A 115 -6.89 -10.34 2.24
C GLY A 115 -7.49 -9.11 2.94
N PRO A 116 -8.07 -9.32 4.14
CA PRO A 116 -8.98 -8.36 4.76
C PRO A 116 -8.31 -7.17 5.47
N GLU A 117 -7.00 -7.24 5.73
CA GLU A 117 -6.23 -6.16 6.37
C GLU A 117 -5.77 -5.08 5.37
N LEU A 118 -6.09 -5.27 4.09
CA LEU A 118 -5.74 -4.41 2.96
C LEU A 118 -7.02 -3.96 2.21
N GLY A 119 -6.87 -3.16 1.16
CA GLY A 119 -7.99 -2.63 0.36
C GLY A 119 -8.59 -1.31 0.88
N GLY A 120 -7.94 -0.66 1.82
CA GLY A 120 -8.34 0.62 2.42
C GLY A 120 -8.16 1.84 1.51
N LEU A 121 -7.37 1.74 0.44
CA LEU A 121 -6.96 2.91 -0.36
C LEU A 121 -8.15 3.62 -0.99
N MET A 122 -9.13 2.88 -1.53
CA MET A 122 -10.32 3.48 -2.13
C MET A 122 -11.19 4.21 -1.10
N GLY A 123 -11.22 3.71 0.14
CA GLY A 123 -11.88 4.38 1.27
C GLY A 123 -11.14 5.67 1.66
N ALA A 124 -9.81 5.62 1.73
CA ALA A 124 -8.95 6.79 1.96
C ALA A 124 -9.11 7.84 0.85
N LEU A 125 -9.14 7.43 -0.42
CA LEU A 125 -9.37 8.31 -1.56
C LEU A 125 -10.74 8.99 -1.44
N ALA A 126 -11.80 8.23 -1.18
CA ALA A 126 -13.15 8.79 -1.03
C ALA A 126 -13.24 9.83 0.11
N ALA A 127 -12.47 9.65 1.19
CA ALA A 127 -12.41 10.60 2.30
C ALA A 127 -11.73 11.94 1.94
N THR A 128 -11.00 12.02 0.82
CA THR A 128 -10.50 13.30 0.26
C THR A 128 -11.61 14.10 -0.45
N GLY A 129 -12.72 13.45 -0.79
CA GLY A 129 -13.77 14.01 -1.65
C GLY A 129 -13.51 13.87 -3.16
N VAL A 130 -12.37 13.29 -3.56
CA VAL A 130 -12.04 12.99 -4.96
C VAL A 130 -12.68 11.66 -5.36
N THR A 131 -13.38 11.67 -6.50
CA THR A 131 -13.97 10.46 -7.08
C THR A 131 -13.03 9.81 -8.10
N PRO A 132 -13.15 8.49 -8.35
CA PRO A 132 -12.24 7.80 -9.28
C PRO A 132 -12.27 8.33 -10.71
N ASP A 133 -13.38 8.90 -11.16
CA ASP A 133 -13.51 9.54 -12.48
C ASP A 133 -12.79 10.90 -12.58
N GLN A 134 -12.39 11.50 -11.46
CA GLN A 134 -11.58 12.73 -11.45
C GLN A 134 -10.08 12.45 -11.58
N ILE A 135 -9.63 11.20 -11.39
CA ILE A 135 -8.24 10.82 -11.61
C ILE A 135 -7.94 10.84 -13.09
N SER A 136 -7.00 11.70 -13.51
CA SER A 136 -6.63 11.86 -14.92
C SER A 136 -5.39 11.07 -15.30
N THR A 137 -4.54 10.72 -14.33
CA THR A 137 -3.31 9.97 -14.57
C THR A 137 -3.03 9.02 -13.42
N ILE A 138 -2.61 7.80 -13.76
CA ILE A 138 -2.07 6.84 -12.80
C ILE A 138 -0.63 6.55 -13.19
N LEU A 139 0.30 6.84 -12.28
CA LEU A 139 1.70 6.46 -12.40
C LEU A 139 1.90 5.16 -11.63
N LEU A 140 2.20 4.08 -12.34
CA LEU A 140 2.39 2.77 -11.74
C LEU A 140 3.90 2.49 -11.60
N THR A 141 4.38 2.36 -10.36
CA THR A 141 5.81 2.12 -10.09
C THR A 141 6.24 0.76 -10.63
N HIS A 142 5.39 -0.24 -10.42
CA HIS A 142 5.50 -1.60 -10.97
C HIS A 142 4.15 -2.35 -10.84
N MET A 143 4.01 -3.52 -11.46
CA MET A 143 2.72 -4.21 -11.58
C MET A 143 2.46 -5.33 -10.56
N HIS A 144 3.09 -5.28 -9.38
CA HIS A 144 2.69 -6.17 -8.29
C HIS A 144 1.25 -5.90 -7.81
N PRO A 145 0.57 -6.91 -7.25
CA PRO A 145 -0.85 -6.81 -6.92
C PRO A 145 -1.20 -5.75 -5.89
N ASP A 146 -0.29 -5.38 -5.00
CA ASP A 146 -0.43 -4.30 -4.03
C ASP A 146 -0.20 -2.90 -4.59
N HIS A 147 0.21 -2.80 -5.86
CA HIS A 147 0.35 -1.55 -6.60
C HIS A 147 -0.73 -1.41 -7.66
N ALA A 148 -0.96 -2.49 -8.42
CA ALA A 148 -1.87 -2.53 -9.56
C ALA A 148 -3.26 -3.05 -9.22
N GLY A 149 -3.47 -3.66 -8.05
CA GLY A 149 -4.72 -4.34 -7.70
C GLY A 149 -5.93 -3.41 -7.69
N GLY A 150 -5.75 -2.18 -7.20
CA GLY A 150 -6.76 -1.13 -7.20
C GLY A 150 -7.17 -0.60 -8.57
N LEU A 151 -6.50 -1.00 -9.66
CA LEU A 151 -6.90 -0.63 -11.01
C LEU A 151 -8.25 -1.26 -11.41
N LEU A 152 -8.67 -2.34 -10.75
CA LEU A 152 -9.89 -3.06 -11.07
C LEU A 152 -10.97 -2.91 -10.01
N ASN A 153 -12.19 -2.73 -10.49
CA ASN A 153 -13.39 -3.03 -9.71
C ASN A 153 -13.55 -4.56 -9.59
N ALA A 154 -14.36 -4.98 -8.61
CA ALA A 154 -14.67 -6.40 -8.40
C ALA A 154 -15.33 -7.09 -9.60
N ASP A 155 -15.95 -6.33 -10.52
CA ASP A 155 -16.53 -6.84 -11.77
C ASP A 155 -15.53 -6.91 -12.94
N GLY A 156 -14.27 -6.55 -12.70
CA GLY A 156 -13.19 -6.52 -13.70
C GLY A 156 -13.19 -5.27 -14.59
N SER A 157 -14.06 -4.30 -14.35
CA SER A 157 -14.01 -2.99 -15.02
C SER A 157 -12.91 -2.10 -14.45
N ALA A 158 -12.50 -1.08 -15.20
CA ALA A 158 -11.56 -0.08 -14.72
C ALA A 158 -12.12 0.70 -13.52
N ALA A 159 -11.40 0.69 -12.40
CA ALA A 159 -11.73 1.50 -11.21
C ALA A 159 -11.64 3.01 -11.50
N PHE A 160 -10.72 3.42 -12.38
CA PHE A 160 -10.46 4.82 -12.75
C PHE A 160 -10.77 5.02 -14.24
N PRO A 161 -12.04 5.27 -14.61
CA PRO A 161 -12.51 5.17 -15.99
C PRO A 161 -11.95 6.24 -16.94
N ASN A 162 -11.40 7.34 -16.41
CA ASN A 162 -10.87 8.45 -17.20
C ASN A 162 -9.34 8.56 -17.19
N ALA A 163 -8.66 7.72 -16.41
CA ALA A 163 -7.22 7.84 -16.19
C ALA A 163 -6.41 7.26 -17.33
N GLU A 164 -5.39 7.99 -17.80
CA GLU A 164 -4.28 7.45 -18.56
C GLU A 164 -3.38 6.63 -17.62
N LEU A 165 -3.07 5.38 -17.99
CA LEU A 165 -2.23 4.49 -17.19
C LEU A 165 -0.78 4.54 -17.70
N VAL A 166 0.10 5.12 -16.91
CA VAL A 166 1.53 5.25 -17.22
C VAL A 166 2.29 4.08 -16.61
N VAL A 167 2.99 3.33 -17.45
CA VAL A 167 3.76 2.13 -17.05
C VAL A 167 5.04 2.03 -17.86
N ALA A 168 6.13 1.54 -17.26
CA ALA A 168 7.39 1.38 -18.00
C ALA A 168 7.27 0.26 -19.05
N ASP A 169 7.91 0.44 -20.21
CA ASP A 169 7.96 -0.58 -21.29
C ASP A 169 8.56 -1.90 -20.78
N ALA A 170 9.62 -1.81 -19.99
CA ALA A 170 10.28 -2.97 -19.39
C ALA A 170 9.36 -3.70 -18.39
N GLU A 171 8.50 -2.95 -17.70
CA GLU A 171 7.55 -3.50 -16.74
C GLU A 171 6.43 -4.23 -17.47
N TRP A 172 5.79 -3.55 -18.42
CA TRP A 172 4.78 -4.15 -19.27
C TRP A 172 5.31 -5.41 -19.96
N GLY A 173 6.51 -5.30 -20.55
CA GLY A 173 7.16 -6.38 -21.30
C GLY A 173 7.41 -7.60 -20.45
N PHE A 174 7.90 -7.43 -19.22
CA PHE A 174 8.10 -8.54 -18.29
C PHE A 174 6.80 -9.28 -18.00
N TRP A 175 5.76 -8.57 -17.54
CA TRP A 175 4.50 -9.21 -17.12
C TRP A 175 3.67 -9.77 -18.29
N HIS A 176 3.90 -9.32 -19.52
CA HIS A 176 3.22 -9.80 -20.72
C HIS A 176 4.05 -10.82 -21.54
N ASP A 177 5.23 -11.20 -21.08
CA ASP A 177 6.03 -12.24 -21.73
C ASP A 177 5.55 -13.65 -21.32
N ASP A 178 4.97 -14.38 -22.28
CA ASP A 178 4.48 -15.74 -22.06
C ASP A 178 5.60 -16.76 -21.77
N ALA A 179 6.80 -16.54 -22.31
CA ALA A 179 7.94 -17.42 -22.06
C ALA A 179 8.45 -17.25 -20.63
N ILE A 180 8.51 -16.01 -20.12
CA ILE A 180 8.85 -15.74 -18.72
C ILE A 180 7.80 -16.36 -17.81
N MET A 181 6.50 -16.09 -18.05
CA MET A 181 5.40 -16.67 -17.26
C MET A 181 5.45 -18.21 -17.24
N ALA A 182 5.77 -18.86 -18.37
CA ALA A 182 5.89 -20.31 -18.43
C ALA A 182 7.08 -20.85 -17.61
N SER A 183 8.14 -20.06 -17.45
CA SER A 183 9.38 -20.46 -16.79
C SER A 183 9.37 -20.36 -15.25
N VAL A 184 8.47 -19.55 -14.68
CA VAL A 184 8.37 -19.35 -13.22
C VAL A 184 7.47 -20.41 -12.55
N ASP A 185 7.53 -20.51 -11.22
CA ASP A 185 6.68 -21.40 -10.43
C ASP A 185 5.20 -20.96 -10.44
N GLU A 186 4.31 -21.84 -9.99
CA GLU A 186 2.86 -21.59 -10.02
C GLU A 186 2.43 -20.36 -9.19
N GLY A 187 3.08 -20.12 -8.04
CA GLY A 187 2.80 -18.94 -7.22
C GLY A 187 3.14 -17.66 -7.99
N SER A 188 4.33 -17.63 -8.59
CA SER A 188 4.77 -16.52 -9.43
C SER A 188 3.88 -16.31 -10.66
N ARG A 189 3.38 -17.36 -11.30
CA ARG A 189 2.42 -17.24 -12.43
C ARG A 189 1.15 -16.49 -12.05
N GLY A 190 0.69 -16.61 -10.80
CA GLY A 190 -0.44 -15.85 -10.28
C GLY A 190 -0.24 -14.34 -10.42
N PHE A 191 0.96 -13.84 -10.12
CA PHE A 191 1.30 -12.42 -10.27
C PHE A 191 1.21 -11.95 -11.73
N PHE A 192 1.66 -12.74 -12.70
CA PHE A 192 1.52 -12.42 -14.12
C PHE A 192 0.06 -12.28 -14.53
N GLN A 193 -0.80 -13.21 -14.11
CA GLN A 193 -2.21 -13.13 -14.45
C GLN A 193 -2.89 -11.93 -13.79
N MET A 194 -2.57 -11.64 -12.52
CA MET A 194 -3.07 -10.46 -11.81
C MET A 194 -2.63 -9.16 -12.49
N ALA A 195 -1.35 -9.03 -12.82
CA ALA A 195 -0.79 -7.87 -13.52
C ALA A 195 -1.46 -7.63 -14.88
N ARG A 196 -1.59 -8.68 -15.71
CA ARG A 196 -2.26 -8.61 -17.02
C ARG A 196 -3.73 -8.22 -16.87
N ASN A 197 -4.44 -8.82 -15.92
CA ASN A 197 -5.85 -8.49 -15.67
C ASN A 197 -6.01 -7.04 -15.23
N ALA A 198 -5.13 -6.56 -14.34
CA ALA A 198 -5.20 -5.23 -13.75
C ALA A 198 -5.16 -4.12 -14.80
N VAL A 199 -4.29 -4.26 -15.81
CA VAL A 199 -4.08 -3.23 -16.83
C VAL A 199 -4.97 -3.40 -18.07
N ALA A 200 -5.55 -4.59 -18.29
CA ALA A 200 -6.31 -4.88 -19.50
C ALA A 200 -7.45 -3.87 -19.80
N PRO A 201 -8.23 -3.38 -18.82
CA PRO A 201 -9.26 -2.37 -19.06
C PRO A 201 -8.74 -0.97 -19.44
N TYR A 202 -7.42 -0.74 -19.36
CA TYR A 202 -6.77 0.53 -19.67
C TYR A 202 -6.01 0.47 -21.00
N ALA A 203 -6.06 -0.64 -21.74
CA ALA A 203 -5.22 -0.88 -22.93
C ALA A 203 -5.31 0.21 -24.01
N ASP A 204 -6.45 0.88 -24.15
CA ASP A 204 -6.67 1.98 -25.10
C ASP A 204 -6.14 3.34 -24.62
N ARG A 205 -5.71 3.42 -23.36
CA ARG A 205 -5.23 4.63 -22.67
C ARG A 205 -4.01 4.35 -21.80
N MET A 206 -3.20 3.37 -22.20
CA MET A 206 -1.88 3.20 -21.61
C MET A 206 -0.89 4.14 -22.28
N LYS A 207 -0.01 4.71 -21.46
CA LYS A 207 1.13 5.51 -21.89
C LYS A 207 2.42 4.82 -21.46
N PRO A 208 3.00 3.96 -22.31
CA PRO A 208 4.30 3.37 -22.03
C PRO A 208 5.40 4.44 -21.98
N PHE A 209 6.43 4.19 -21.19
CA PHE A 209 7.65 4.99 -21.20
C PHE A 209 8.91 4.14 -21.05
N SER A 210 10.06 4.72 -21.39
CA SER A 210 11.37 4.07 -21.27
C SER A 210 12.40 5.06 -20.73
N GLY A 211 13.25 4.60 -19.81
CA GLY A 211 14.35 5.38 -19.25
C GLY A 211 13.88 6.56 -18.39
N GLU A 212 14.74 7.58 -18.28
CA GLU A 212 14.39 8.85 -17.64
C GLU A 212 13.60 9.71 -18.65
N ALA A 213 12.34 9.99 -18.33
CA ALA A 213 11.44 10.75 -19.21
C ALA A 213 10.40 11.52 -18.40
N GLU A 214 9.93 12.66 -18.92
CA GLU A 214 8.74 13.31 -18.38
C GLU A 214 7.51 12.47 -18.77
N VAL A 215 6.83 11.92 -17.77
CA VAL A 215 5.73 10.96 -17.95
C VAL A 215 4.35 11.55 -17.69
N ALA A 216 4.30 12.61 -16.87
CA ALA A 216 3.13 13.44 -16.65
C ALA A 216 3.57 14.86 -16.28
N ALA A 217 2.64 15.82 -16.27
CA ALA A 217 2.96 17.21 -15.97
C ALA A 217 3.65 17.35 -14.61
N GLY A 218 4.92 17.73 -14.60
CA GLY A 218 5.73 17.86 -13.39
C GLY A 218 6.28 16.55 -12.82
N PHE A 219 6.10 15.42 -13.52
CA PHE A 219 6.61 14.11 -13.11
C PHE A 219 7.62 13.57 -14.11
N SER A 220 8.82 13.28 -13.63
CA SER A 220 9.85 12.54 -14.39
C SER A 220 10.02 11.13 -13.82
N ALA A 221 10.03 10.12 -14.69
CA ALA A 221 10.35 8.76 -14.29
C ALA A 221 11.84 8.59 -14.00
N MET A 222 12.15 7.74 -13.04
CA MET A 222 13.50 7.34 -12.65
C MET A 222 13.55 5.81 -12.63
N PRO A 223 14.29 5.16 -13.55
CA PRO A 223 14.44 3.71 -13.53
C PRO A 223 15.12 3.25 -12.22
N LEU A 224 14.47 2.33 -11.52
CA LEU A 224 14.94 1.74 -10.26
C LEU A 224 14.83 0.20 -10.33
N PRO A 225 15.46 -0.45 -11.32
CA PRO A 225 15.23 -1.87 -11.61
C PRO A 225 15.76 -2.77 -10.50
N GLY A 226 15.23 -3.99 -10.45
CA GLY A 226 15.71 -5.07 -9.57
C GLY A 226 14.55 -5.74 -8.85
N HIS A 227 13.71 -4.96 -8.17
CA HIS A 227 12.49 -5.47 -7.56
C HIS A 227 11.58 -6.10 -8.62
N THR A 228 11.29 -5.34 -9.67
CA THR A 228 10.88 -5.85 -10.98
C THR A 228 11.81 -5.26 -12.06
N PRO A 229 11.85 -5.84 -13.28
CA PRO A 229 12.73 -5.32 -14.33
C PRO A 229 12.42 -3.89 -14.78
N GLY A 230 11.16 -3.46 -14.71
CA GLY A 230 10.72 -2.11 -15.06
C GLY A 230 10.32 -1.25 -13.88
N HIS A 231 10.64 -1.68 -12.64
CA HIS A 231 10.38 -0.89 -11.44
C HIS A 231 10.92 0.53 -11.59
N SER A 232 10.07 1.51 -11.35
CA SER A 232 10.34 2.93 -11.61
C SER A 232 9.87 3.79 -10.45
N GLY A 233 10.71 4.76 -10.08
CA GLY A 233 10.29 5.87 -9.24
C GLY A 233 9.79 7.04 -10.08
N PHE A 234 9.05 7.95 -9.44
CA PHE A 234 8.57 9.18 -10.07
C PHE A 234 9.00 10.39 -9.25
N MET A 235 9.73 11.30 -9.87
CA MET A 235 10.14 12.56 -9.26
C MET A 235 9.10 13.64 -9.59
N LEU A 236 8.42 14.15 -8.57
CA LEU A 236 7.58 15.35 -8.65
C LEU A 236 8.46 16.60 -8.51
N ASP A 237 8.46 17.44 -9.54
CA ASP A 237 9.05 18.78 -9.49
C ASP A 237 8.01 19.81 -9.07
N ALA A 238 8.17 20.37 -7.87
CA ALA A 238 7.34 21.42 -7.30
C ALA A 238 8.06 22.78 -7.23
N GLY A 239 9.04 23.02 -8.10
CA GLY A 239 9.78 24.28 -8.19
C GLY A 239 11.09 24.25 -7.41
N SER A 240 11.11 24.83 -6.20
CA SER A 240 12.31 24.81 -5.36
C SER A 240 12.51 23.50 -4.61
N GLU A 241 11.51 22.63 -4.62
CA GLU A 241 11.48 21.38 -3.88
C GLU A 241 11.06 20.25 -4.82
N GLN A 242 11.56 19.04 -4.53
CA GLN A 242 11.24 17.83 -5.28
C GLN A 242 10.93 16.68 -4.32
N LEU A 243 10.03 15.78 -4.73
CA LEU A 243 9.68 14.59 -3.98
C LEU A 243 9.77 13.36 -4.88
N LEU A 244 10.56 12.38 -4.46
CA LEU A 244 10.68 11.10 -5.15
C LEU A 244 9.72 10.08 -4.56
N PHE A 245 8.77 9.61 -5.36
CA PHE A 245 7.96 8.42 -5.09
C PHE A 245 8.72 7.21 -5.62
N TRP A 246 9.49 6.51 -4.79
CA TRP A 246 10.43 5.49 -5.25
C TRP A 246 9.87 4.07 -5.31
N GLY A 247 8.58 3.87 -5.04
CA GLY A 247 7.97 2.54 -4.99
C GLY A 247 8.64 1.63 -3.95
N ASP A 248 9.08 0.47 -4.44
CA ASP A 248 9.57 -0.70 -3.69
C ASP A 248 11.10 -0.78 -3.65
N VAL A 249 11.76 0.37 -3.57
CA VAL A 249 13.18 0.42 -3.18
C VAL A 249 13.36 -0.16 -1.78
N VAL A 250 12.38 -0.01 -0.89
CA VAL A 250 12.37 -0.51 0.48
C VAL A 250 11.04 -1.19 0.76
N HIS A 251 11.09 -2.40 1.31
CA HIS A 251 9.97 -3.18 1.84
C HIS A 251 9.84 -3.08 3.36
N SER A 252 10.91 -2.73 4.09
CA SER A 252 10.84 -2.53 5.54
C SER A 252 11.72 -1.39 6.00
N THR A 253 11.10 -0.29 6.46
CA THR A 253 11.82 0.83 7.11
C THR A 253 12.65 0.33 8.29
N ALA A 254 12.11 -0.62 9.07
CA ALA A 254 12.76 -1.19 10.25
C ALA A 254 14.08 -1.91 9.95
N LEU A 255 14.20 -2.51 8.76
CA LEU A 255 15.30 -3.43 8.44
C LEU A 255 16.26 -2.91 7.37
N GLN A 256 15.76 -2.42 6.23
CA GLN A 256 16.58 -2.26 5.02
C GLN A 256 17.36 -0.94 4.96
N PHE A 257 17.01 0.09 5.74
CA PHE A 257 17.89 1.26 5.86
C PHE A 257 19.21 0.90 6.56
N ARG A 258 19.12 0.12 7.65
CA ARG A 258 20.30 -0.36 8.37
C ARG A 258 21.01 -1.51 7.66
N ASN A 259 20.27 -2.28 6.87
CA ASN A 259 20.77 -3.45 6.14
C ASN A 259 20.39 -3.37 4.66
N PRO A 260 20.97 -2.45 3.87
CA PRO A 260 20.54 -2.19 2.49
C PRO A 260 20.83 -3.33 1.52
N ASP A 261 21.69 -4.29 1.91
CA ASP A 261 21.94 -5.51 1.15
C ASP A 261 20.85 -6.58 1.33
N TRP A 262 19.96 -6.44 2.31
CA TRP A 262 18.89 -7.41 2.55
C TRP A 262 17.79 -7.26 1.50
N THR A 263 17.47 -8.37 0.84
CA THR A 263 16.49 -8.44 -0.26
C THR A 263 15.27 -9.23 0.18
N ILE A 264 14.25 -9.29 -0.67
CA ILE A 264 13.05 -10.11 -0.43
C ILE A 264 12.87 -11.11 -1.58
N PRO A 265 12.26 -12.29 -1.36
CA PRO A 265 12.03 -13.27 -2.43
C PRO A 265 11.18 -12.75 -3.59
N PHE A 266 10.50 -11.62 -3.41
CA PHE A 266 9.72 -10.93 -4.44
C PHE A 266 10.57 -10.04 -5.36
N ASP A 267 11.86 -9.83 -5.05
CA ASP A 267 12.78 -9.17 -5.98
C ASP A 267 13.11 -10.12 -7.14
N ALA A 268 12.73 -9.74 -8.36
CA ALA A 268 13.02 -10.50 -9.58
C ALA A 268 14.52 -10.68 -9.81
N ASP A 269 15.32 -9.67 -9.47
CA ASP A 269 16.78 -9.74 -9.36
C ASP A 269 17.21 -9.12 -8.03
N GLN A 270 17.37 -9.97 -7.01
CA GLN A 270 17.79 -9.57 -5.67
C GLN A 270 19.12 -8.81 -5.68
N SER A 271 20.09 -9.22 -6.51
CA SER A 271 21.39 -8.56 -6.55
C SER A 271 21.28 -7.14 -7.12
N LEU A 272 20.50 -6.99 -8.19
CA LEU A 272 20.22 -5.69 -8.78
C LEU A 272 19.38 -4.81 -7.84
N ALA A 273 18.36 -5.36 -7.17
CA ALA A 273 17.53 -4.65 -6.21
C ALA A 273 18.35 -4.04 -5.06
N ALA A 274 19.26 -4.83 -4.47
CA ALA A 274 20.18 -4.34 -3.44
C ALA A 274 21.13 -3.25 -3.97
N GLN A 275 21.65 -3.41 -5.19
CA GLN A 275 22.52 -2.41 -5.83
C GLN A 275 21.77 -1.09 -6.09
N THR A 276 20.57 -1.17 -6.67
CA THR A 276 19.68 -0.03 -6.92
C THR A 276 19.33 0.68 -5.62
N ARG A 277 18.95 -0.06 -4.57
CA ARG A 277 18.64 0.50 -3.26
C ARG A 277 19.80 1.30 -2.68
N LYS A 278 21.00 0.72 -2.65
CA LYS A 278 22.20 1.40 -2.14
C LYS A 278 22.53 2.66 -2.94
N ALA A 279 22.51 2.57 -4.27
CA ALA A 279 22.77 3.71 -5.14
C ALA A 279 21.72 4.82 -4.94
N MET A 280 20.45 4.45 -4.76
CA MET A 280 19.38 5.41 -4.48
C MET A 280 19.52 6.04 -3.09
N PHE A 281 19.91 5.28 -2.06
CA PHE A 281 20.21 5.84 -0.75
C PHE A 281 21.39 6.80 -0.79
N ASP A 282 22.49 6.42 -1.48
CA ASP A 282 23.66 7.29 -1.68
C ASP A 282 23.26 8.63 -2.32
N ARG A 283 22.44 8.57 -3.39
CA ARG A 283 21.95 9.75 -4.08
C ARG A 283 20.98 10.56 -3.22
N ALA A 284 20.03 9.92 -2.53
CA ALA A 284 19.07 10.61 -1.66
C ALA A 284 19.78 11.37 -0.53
N VAL A 285 20.85 10.81 0.04
CA VAL A 285 21.72 11.49 1.01
C VAL A 285 22.45 12.66 0.36
N ALA A 286 23.11 12.43 -0.78
CA ALA A 286 23.96 13.42 -1.44
C ALA A 286 23.17 14.65 -1.91
N ASP A 287 21.99 14.41 -2.48
CA ASP A 287 21.12 15.43 -3.06
C ASP A 287 20.09 15.97 -2.03
N GLN A 288 20.08 15.42 -0.80
CA GLN A 288 19.11 15.71 0.26
C GLN A 288 17.64 15.56 -0.20
N LEU A 289 17.35 14.53 -0.99
CA LEU A 289 16.03 14.32 -1.58
C LEU A 289 14.98 14.03 -0.50
N LEU A 290 13.81 14.65 -0.65
CA LEU A 290 12.61 14.12 -0.02
C LEU A 290 12.20 12.86 -0.77
N VAL A 291 11.91 11.81 -0.01
CA VAL A 291 11.50 10.51 -0.56
C VAL A 291 10.21 10.04 0.09
N THR A 292 9.47 9.27 -0.68
CA THR A 292 8.31 8.51 -0.20
C THR A 292 8.19 7.19 -0.97
N GLY A 293 7.43 6.23 -0.43
CA GLY A 293 7.36 4.87 -1.00
C GLY A 293 6.33 3.99 -0.35
N MET A 294 5.92 2.95 -1.10
CA MET A 294 4.77 2.10 -0.79
C MET A 294 4.87 1.48 0.61
N HIS A 295 6.03 0.98 0.98
CA HIS A 295 6.24 0.25 2.24
C HIS A 295 7.03 1.03 3.30
N LEU A 296 7.14 2.34 3.15
CA LEU A 296 7.66 3.18 4.22
C LEU A 296 6.59 3.42 5.27
N ASP A 297 6.97 3.40 6.55
CA ASP A 297 6.06 3.68 7.67
C ASP A 297 5.18 4.91 7.40
N PHE A 298 3.87 4.70 7.40
CA PHE A 298 2.89 5.71 7.03
C PHE A 298 3.10 7.02 7.83
N PRO A 299 3.07 8.21 7.19
CA PRO A 299 2.70 8.49 5.80
C PRO A 299 3.82 8.30 4.77
N GLY A 300 4.96 7.75 5.18
CA GLY A 300 6.08 7.40 4.31
C GLY A 300 6.87 8.60 3.80
N LEU A 301 6.72 9.80 4.35
CA LEU A 301 7.46 10.99 3.92
C LEU A 301 8.68 11.21 4.80
N GLY A 302 9.85 11.46 4.19
CA GLY A 302 11.06 11.76 4.94
C GLY A 302 12.30 11.97 4.06
N ARG A 303 13.47 11.85 4.69
CA ARG A 303 14.78 11.89 4.03
C ARG A 303 15.59 10.67 4.41
N VAL A 304 16.57 10.34 3.56
CA VAL A 304 17.58 9.33 3.89
C VAL A 304 18.80 10.03 4.47
N GLU A 305 19.28 9.54 5.61
CA GLU A 305 20.48 10.05 6.28
C GLU A 305 21.54 8.97 6.44
N ARG A 306 22.79 9.38 6.67
CA ARG A 306 23.86 8.48 7.11
C ARG A 306 23.73 8.23 8.60
N ASP A 307 23.72 6.97 8.99
CA ASP A 307 23.80 6.54 10.39
C ASP A 307 25.00 5.61 10.57
N GLY A 308 26.13 6.20 10.96
CA GLY A 308 27.41 5.49 11.04
C GLY A 308 27.84 4.88 9.70
N GLY A 309 27.90 3.55 9.63
CA GLY A 309 28.23 2.79 8.42
C GLY A 309 27.03 2.39 7.56
N ALA A 310 25.82 2.80 7.93
CA ALA A 310 24.56 2.44 7.27
C ALA A 310 23.71 3.69 6.97
N TYR A 311 22.39 3.50 6.81
CA TYR A 311 21.43 4.56 6.59
C TYR A 311 20.34 4.57 7.65
N ALA A 312 19.68 5.71 7.77
CA ALA A 312 18.43 5.86 8.52
C ALA A 312 17.41 6.62 7.68
N PHE A 313 16.13 6.42 8.01
CA PHE A 313 15.05 7.23 7.48
C PHE A 313 14.66 8.28 8.52
N ASP A 314 14.92 9.55 8.21
CA ASP A 314 14.44 10.68 8.99
C ASP A 314 13.02 11.02 8.55
N GLN A 315 12.04 10.50 9.29
CA GLN A 315 10.63 10.67 8.97
C GLN A 315 10.21 12.13 9.23
N ALA A 316 9.50 12.70 8.26
CA ALA A 316 8.93 14.02 8.40
C ALA A 316 7.97 14.09 9.61
N PRO A 317 7.94 15.23 10.34
CA PRO A 317 6.98 15.42 11.41
C PRO A 317 5.54 15.35 10.86
N TRP A 318 4.59 14.98 11.71
CA TRP A 318 3.18 14.84 11.32
C TRP A 318 2.60 16.09 10.64
N GLN A 319 3.08 17.29 11.01
CA GLN A 319 2.80 18.52 10.30
C GLN A 319 4.01 18.86 9.46
N PHE A 320 4.06 18.27 8.27
CA PHE A 320 5.03 18.65 7.26
C PHE A 320 4.41 19.72 6.35
N GLY A 321 4.98 20.91 6.39
CA GLY A 321 4.72 21.98 5.46
C GLY A 321 6.03 22.71 5.20
N LEU A 322 6.40 22.83 3.93
CA LEU A 322 7.54 23.62 3.50
C LEU A 322 7.12 25.06 3.22
#